data_AF-A0A8S9W249-F1
#
_entry.id   AF-A0A8S9W249-F1
#
_cell.length_a   1.000
_cell.length_b   1.000
_cell.length_c   1.000
_cell.angle_alpha   90.00
_cell.angle_beta   90.00
_cell.angle_gamma   90.00
#
_symmetry.space_group_name_H-M   'P 1'
#
loop_
_entity.id
_entity.type
_entity.pdbx_description
1 polymer ?
#
loop_
_entity_poly.entity_id
_entity_poly.type
_entity_poly.pdbx_seq_one_letter_code
_entity_poly.pdbx_strand_id
1 'polypeptide(L)'
;MMNKNLLNYAMELKAGEITRIDYSIRIEIERQLYLTLNQFTLNKFGVVLSGLNDSNQKKFIDLLPDKKFKGDDLIIVTDGFELYDLIESLSSSDPYLEETETKKELEKREIELKLLSEKIELFISSIQDK
;
A
#
# COMPACT_ATOMS: atom_id res chain seq x y z
N MET A 1 22.10 -2.15 -5.31
CA MET A 1 20.81 -1.48 -5.07
C MET A 1 20.55 -1.48 -3.56
N MET A 2 20.30 -0.32 -2.95
CA MET A 2 19.80 -0.29 -1.57
C MET A 2 18.41 -0.94 -1.55
N ASN A 3 18.14 -1.79 -0.56
CA ASN A 3 16.78 -2.28 -0.32
C ASN A 3 15.93 -1.09 0.17
N LYS A 4 15.14 -0.48 -0.71
CA LYS A 4 14.16 0.55 -0.35
C LYS A 4 13.06 -0.09 0.49
N ASN A 5 12.66 0.56 1.58
CA ASN A 5 11.48 0.19 2.33
C ASN A 5 10.28 1.03 1.88
N LEU A 6 9.09 0.74 2.41
CA LEU A 6 7.86 1.42 1.99
C LEU A 6 7.90 2.95 2.23
N LEU A 7 8.58 3.41 3.28
CA LEU A 7 8.73 4.84 3.58
C LEU A 7 9.62 5.56 2.55
N ASN A 8 10.66 4.89 2.01
CA ASN A 8 11.45 5.45 0.91
C ASN A 8 10.57 5.79 -0.30
N TYR A 9 9.64 4.90 -0.69
CA TYR A 9 8.73 5.16 -1.81
C TYR A 9 7.79 6.33 -1.55
N ALA A 10 7.28 6.47 -0.32
CA ALA A 10 6.48 7.64 0.03
C ALA A 10 7.27 8.94 -0.15
N MET A 11 8.51 8.99 0.35
CA MET A 11 9.37 10.17 0.20
C MET A 11 9.62 10.52 -1.26
N GLU A 12 9.89 9.53 -2.11
CA GLU A 12 10.13 9.72 -3.55
C GLU A 12 8.87 10.18 -4.30
N LEU A 13 7.70 9.63 -3.97
CA LEU A 13 6.40 10.09 -4.49
C LEU A 13 6.13 11.55 -4.11
N LYS A 14 6.36 11.91 -2.85
CA LYS A 14 6.15 13.27 -2.32
C LYS A 14 7.12 14.30 -2.90
N ALA A 15 8.35 13.88 -3.17
CA ALA A 15 9.36 14.71 -3.82
C ALA A 15 9.13 14.86 -5.33
N GLY A 16 8.20 14.10 -5.92
CA GLY A 16 7.97 14.06 -7.36
C GLY A 16 9.07 13.34 -8.14
N GLU A 17 9.88 12.52 -7.47
CA GLU A 17 10.89 11.67 -8.13
C GLU A 17 10.22 10.48 -8.82
N ILE A 18 9.12 9.98 -8.25
CA ILE A 18 8.22 9.03 -8.89
C ILE A 18 7.01 9.79 -9.41
N THR A 19 6.96 9.98 -10.72
CA THR A 19 5.84 10.63 -11.43
C THR A 19 4.86 9.63 -12.02
N ARG A 20 5.16 8.32 -11.93
CA ARG A 20 4.32 7.23 -12.43
C ARG A 20 4.57 5.94 -11.63
N ILE A 21 3.50 5.19 -11.39
CA ILE A 21 3.57 3.81 -10.88
C ILE A 21 3.52 2.87 -12.09
N ASP A 22 4.67 2.56 -12.67
CA ASP A 22 4.76 1.47 -13.64
C ASP A 22 4.70 0.10 -12.95
N TYR A 23 4.71 -0.97 -13.76
CA TYR A 23 4.66 -2.34 -13.23
C TYR A 23 5.80 -2.64 -12.25
N SER A 24 7.02 -2.17 -12.53
CA SER A 24 8.18 -2.47 -11.71
C SER A 24 8.08 -1.79 -10.35
N ILE A 25 7.76 -0.48 -10.35
CA ILE A 25 7.56 0.31 -9.14
C ILE A 25 6.39 -0.26 -8.33
N ARG A 26 5.28 -0.61 -8.98
CA ARG A 26 4.13 -1.26 -8.33
C ARG A 26 4.58 -2.49 -7.57
N ILE A 27 5.25 -3.44 -8.24
CA ILE A 27 5.62 -4.72 -7.64
C ILE A 27 6.56 -4.50 -6.45
N GLU A 28 7.45 -3.53 -6.52
CA GLU A 28 8.32 -3.19 -5.39
C GLU A 28 7.53 -2.62 -4.20
N ILE A 29 6.63 -1.65 -4.41
CA ILE A 29 5.80 -1.07 -3.36
C ILE A 29 4.88 -2.15 -2.74
N GLU A 30 4.19 -2.94 -3.56
CA GLU A 30 3.33 -4.05 -3.11
C GLU A 30 4.12 -5.06 -2.26
N ARG A 31 5.34 -5.40 -2.69
CA ARG A 31 6.21 -6.30 -1.93
C ARG A 31 6.59 -5.70 -0.57
N GLN A 32 6.95 -4.41 -0.52
CA GLN A 32 7.30 -3.77 0.75
C GLN A 32 6.09 -3.65 1.68
N LEU A 33 4.91 -3.36 1.14
CA LEU A 33 3.66 -3.37 1.88
C LEU A 33 3.36 -4.76 2.44
N TYR A 34 3.47 -5.80 1.62
CA TYR A 34 3.25 -7.19 2.05
C TYR A 34 4.20 -7.57 3.18
N LEU A 35 5.50 -7.30 3.04
CA LEU A 35 6.48 -7.63 4.07
C LEU A 35 6.20 -6.89 5.39
N THR A 36 5.85 -5.62 5.30
CA THR A 36 5.52 -4.80 6.47
C THR A 36 4.27 -5.33 7.17
N LEU A 37 3.20 -5.56 6.42
CA LEU A 37 1.92 -5.99 6.95
C LEU A 37 1.96 -7.44 7.44
N ASN A 38 2.68 -8.32 6.75
CA ASN A 38 2.89 -9.70 7.17
C ASN A 38 3.68 -9.77 8.48
N GLN A 39 4.71 -8.92 8.64
CA GLN A 39 5.45 -8.84 9.90
C GLN A 39 4.57 -8.34 11.05
N PHE A 40 3.77 -7.30 10.80
CA PHE A 40 2.84 -6.76 11.78
C PHE A 40 1.81 -7.81 12.21
N THR A 41 1.18 -8.49 11.24
CA THR A 41 0.15 -9.50 11.51
C THR A 41 0.70 -10.73 12.23
N LEU A 42 1.90 -11.17 11.88
CA LEU A 42 2.59 -12.24 12.59
C LEU A 42 2.87 -11.85 14.04
N ASN A 43 3.30 -10.61 14.29
CA ASN A 43 3.63 -10.13 15.63
C ASN A 43 2.39 -9.92 16.52
N LYS A 44 1.31 -9.34 15.97
CA LYS A 44 0.11 -8.96 16.73
C LYS A 44 -0.92 -10.09 16.84
N PHE A 45 -1.04 -10.92 15.81
CA PHE A 45 -2.07 -11.97 15.74
C PHE A 45 -1.50 -13.39 15.67
N GLY A 46 -0.20 -13.56 15.44
CA GLY A 46 0.39 -14.88 15.21
C GLY A 46 -0.01 -15.50 13.87
N VAL A 47 -0.45 -14.68 12.91
CA VAL A 47 -0.97 -15.12 11.60
C VAL A 47 -0.06 -14.61 10.49
N VAL A 48 0.25 -15.49 9.53
CA VAL A 48 0.99 -15.13 8.30
C VAL A 48 -0.01 -14.85 7.19
N LEU A 49 0.19 -13.74 6.47
CA LEU A 49 -0.58 -13.39 5.29
C LEU A 49 -0.15 -14.22 4.07
N SER A 50 -1.13 -14.70 3.33
CA SER A 50 -0.91 -15.40 2.05
C SER A 50 -0.86 -14.46 0.84
N GLY A 51 -1.10 -13.15 1.05
CA GLY A 51 -1.03 -12.09 0.06
C GLY A 51 -1.95 -10.92 0.43
N LEU A 52 -2.10 -9.94 -0.46
CA LEU A 52 -2.80 -8.67 -0.18
C LEU A 52 -4.11 -8.46 -0.95
N ASN A 53 -4.60 -9.43 -1.72
CA ASN A 53 -5.89 -9.29 -2.41
C ASN A 53 -7.10 -9.52 -1.47
N ASP A 54 -8.30 -9.13 -1.92
CA ASP A 54 -9.58 -9.32 -1.23
C ASP A 54 -9.80 -10.74 -0.68
N SER A 55 -9.42 -11.77 -1.44
CA SER A 55 -9.59 -13.15 -1.01
C SER A 55 -8.73 -13.44 0.21
N ASN A 56 -7.51 -12.90 0.25
CA ASN A 56 -6.59 -13.07 1.36
C ASN A 56 -6.97 -12.20 2.57
N GLN A 57 -7.57 -11.02 2.35
CA GLN A 57 -8.17 -10.23 3.43
C GLN A 57 -9.27 -11.01 4.15
N LYS A 58 -10.21 -11.59 3.38
CA LYS A 58 -11.30 -12.42 3.94
C LYS A 58 -10.75 -13.61 4.74
N LYS A 59 -9.78 -14.34 4.17
CA LYS A 59 -9.11 -15.45 4.87
C LYS A 59 -8.44 -14.99 6.16
N PHE A 60 -7.76 -13.84 6.16
CA PHE A 60 -7.14 -13.31 7.37
C PHE A 60 -8.19 -13.05 8.45
N ILE A 61 -9.32 -12.41 8.10
CA ILE A 61 -10.42 -12.14 9.03
C ILE A 61 -11.01 -13.45 9.57
N ASP A 62 -11.21 -14.45 8.72
CA ASP A 62 -11.76 -15.76 9.11
C ASP A 62 -10.82 -16.54 10.06
N LEU A 63 -9.51 -16.28 10.01
CA LEU A 63 -8.51 -16.90 10.90
C LEU A 63 -8.46 -16.25 12.28
N LEU A 64 -9.00 -15.04 12.44
CA LEU A 64 -9.05 -14.38 13.74
C LEU A 64 -10.14 -15.06 14.60
N PRO A 65 -9.79 -15.67 15.74
CA PRO A 65 -10.80 -16.32 16.57
C PRO A 65 -11.83 -15.28 17.04
N ASP A 66 -13.10 -15.61 16.79
CA ASP A 66 -14.25 -14.75 17.00
C ASP A 66 -14.19 -14.01 18.35
N LYS A 67 -14.10 -12.67 18.26
CA LYS A 67 -14.39 -11.64 19.28
C LYS A 67 -13.28 -11.07 20.17
N LYS A 68 -12.00 -11.48 20.07
CA LYS A 68 -10.92 -10.85 20.88
C LYS A 68 -10.12 -9.75 20.19
N PHE A 69 -10.15 -9.69 18.86
CA PHE A 69 -9.34 -8.77 18.08
C PHE A 69 -10.23 -7.64 17.53
N LYS A 70 -10.66 -6.76 18.43
CA LYS A 70 -11.28 -5.48 18.08
C LYS A 70 -10.40 -4.38 18.65
N GLY A 71 -9.87 -3.52 17.78
CA GLY A 71 -8.99 -2.42 18.18
C GLY A 71 -8.17 -1.93 17.02
N ASP A 72 -7.34 -0.92 17.31
CA ASP A 72 -6.52 -0.21 16.34
C ASP A 72 -5.68 -1.14 15.45
N ASP A 73 -5.20 -2.27 15.97
CA ASP A 73 -4.39 -3.22 15.18
C ASP A 73 -5.17 -3.82 14.00
N LEU A 74 -6.48 -4.07 14.13
CA LEU A 74 -7.29 -4.57 13.01
C LEU A 74 -7.54 -3.46 11.97
N ILE A 75 -7.64 -2.21 12.43
CA ILE A 75 -7.76 -1.04 11.55
C ILE A 75 -6.48 -0.94 10.72
N ILE A 76 -5.30 -1.03 11.35
CA ILE A 76 -4.00 -1.03 10.66
C ILE A 76 -3.97 -2.10 9.57
N VAL A 77 -4.43 -3.32 9.85
CA VAL A 77 -4.43 -4.36 8.83
C VAL A 77 -5.37 -4.02 7.67
N THR A 78 -6.57 -3.51 7.98
CA THR A 78 -7.54 -3.09 6.96
C THR A 78 -6.99 -1.96 6.09
N ASP A 79 -6.37 -0.95 6.70
CA ASP A 79 -5.71 0.15 6.01
C ASP A 79 -4.59 -0.36 5.07
N GLY A 80 -3.87 -1.40 5.49
CA GLY A 80 -2.87 -2.07 4.66
C GLY A 80 -3.45 -2.74 3.41
N PHE A 81 -4.63 -3.36 3.52
CA PHE A 81 -5.35 -3.91 2.35
C PHE A 81 -5.90 -2.79 1.45
N GLU A 82 -6.49 -1.73 2.01
CA GLU A 82 -6.96 -0.59 1.22
C GLU A 82 -5.81 0.13 0.49
N LEU A 83 -4.63 0.16 1.10
CA LEU A 83 -3.43 0.71 0.47
C LEU A 83 -2.99 -0.13 -0.72
N TYR A 84 -3.10 -1.46 -0.64
CA TYR A 84 -2.85 -2.36 -1.76
C TYR A 84 -3.80 -2.08 -2.92
N ASP A 85 -5.10 -1.94 -2.66
CA ASP A 85 -6.10 -1.63 -3.69
C ASP A 85 -5.80 -0.30 -4.39
N LEU A 86 -5.37 0.70 -3.62
CA LEU A 86 -4.94 1.99 -4.18
C LEU A 86 -3.73 1.80 -5.13
N ILE A 87 -2.69 1.08 -4.71
CA ILE A 87 -1.50 0.82 -5.53
C ILE A 87 -1.88 0.11 -6.83
N GLU A 88 -2.72 -0.92 -6.75
CA GLU A 88 -3.18 -1.67 -7.91
C GLU A 88 -3.95 -0.77 -8.89
N SER A 89 -4.87 0.06 -8.37
CA SER A 89 -5.65 1.00 -9.18
C SER A 89 -4.77 2.00 -9.92
N LEU A 90 -3.72 2.53 -9.28
CA LEU A 90 -2.80 3.50 -9.88
C LEU A 90 -1.92 2.90 -10.97
N SER A 91 -1.55 1.62 -10.84
CA SER A 91 -0.78 0.90 -11.85
C SER A 91 -1.57 0.50 -13.09
N SER A 92 -2.90 0.38 -12.95
CA SER A 92 -3.80 0.00 -14.05
C SER A 92 -4.07 1.14 -15.03
N SER A 93 -3.44 2.29 -14.82
CA SER A 93 -3.52 3.43 -15.72
C SER A 93 -2.85 3.12 -17.06
N ASP A 94 -3.66 3.24 -18.11
CA ASP A 94 -3.37 2.82 -19.49
C ASP A 94 -1.99 3.32 -19.98
N PRO A 95 -1.07 2.43 -20.41
CA PRO A 95 0.23 2.84 -20.94
C PRO A 95 0.14 3.67 -22.23
N TYR A 96 -0.99 3.66 -22.93
CA TYR A 96 -1.23 4.47 -24.12
C TYR A 96 -1.73 5.90 -23.81
N LEU A 97 -1.99 6.23 -22.54
CA LEU A 97 -2.29 7.62 -22.13
C LEU A 97 -1.12 8.58 -22.39
N GLU A 98 0.12 8.07 -22.50
CA GLU A 98 1.33 8.89 -22.66
C GLU A 98 1.36 9.74 -23.95
N GLU A 99 0.72 9.30 -25.03
CA GLU A 99 0.72 10.03 -26.30
C GLU A 99 -0.33 11.16 -26.36
N THR A 100 -1.30 11.17 -25.42
CA THR A 100 -2.44 12.10 -25.44
C THR A 100 -2.75 12.78 -24.11
N GLU A 101 -1.91 12.60 -23.09
CA GLU A 101 -2.20 13.03 -21.72
C GLU A 101 -2.43 14.55 -21.64
N THR A 102 -3.64 14.93 -21.27
CA THR A 102 -4.01 16.32 -21.09
C THR A 102 -3.40 16.86 -19.80
N LYS A 103 -3.17 18.17 -19.72
CA LYS A 103 -2.72 18.84 -18.48
C LYS A 103 -3.56 18.45 -17.24
N LYS A 104 -4.85 18.21 -17.42
CA LYS A 104 -5.77 17.80 -16.35
C LYS A 104 -5.52 16.38 -15.85
N GLU A 105 -5.12 15.46 -16.73
CA GLU A 105 -4.82 14.08 -16.36
C GLU A 105 -3.50 13.98 -15.60
N LEU A 106 -2.51 14.77 -16.01
CA LEU A 106 -1.25 14.93 -15.26
C LEU A 106 -1.48 15.48 -13.86
N GLU A 107 -2.27 16.57 -13.73
CA GLU A 107 -2.65 17.14 -12.42
C GLU A 107 -3.40 16.13 -11.54
N LYS A 108 -4.33 15.36 -12.13
CA LYS A 108 -5.06 14.32 -11.40
C LYS A 108 -4.12 13.23 -10.89
N ARG A 109 -3.16 12.80 -11.71
CA ARG A 109 -2.17 11.79 -11.33
C ARG A 109 -1.25 12.29 -10.22
N GLU A 110 -0.77 13.53 -10.31
CA GLU A 110 0.04 14.13 -9.23
C GLU A 110 -0.70 14.12 -7.89
N ILE A 111 -1.99 14.45 -7.88
CA ILE A 111 -2.84 14.39 -6.68
C ILE A 111 -2.94 12.96 -6.15
N GLU A 112 -3.15 11.99 -7.03
CA GLU A 112 -3.28 10.57 -6.68
C GLU A 112 -1.97 10.00 -6.09
N LEU A 113 -0.82 10.35 -6.67
CA LEU A 113 0.50 9.92 -6.17
C LEU A 113 0.83 10.55 -4.82
N LYS A 114 0.45 11.82 -4.64
CA LYS A 114 0.59 12.50 -3.34
C LYS A 114 -0.30 11.86 -2.28
N LEU A 115 -1.54 11.53 -2.62
CA LEU A 115 -2.45 10.80 -1.72
C LEU A 115 -1.88 9.43 -1.35
N LEU A 116 -1.31 8.70 -2.32
CA LEU A 116 -0.64 7.43 -2.05
C LEU A 116 0.53 7.62 -1.06
N SER A 117 1.37 8.64 -1.27
CA SER A 117 2.45 8.98 -0.33
C SER A 117 1.93 9.23 1.09
N GLU A 118 0.91 10.09 1.23
CA GLU A 118 0.35 10.45 2.54
C GLU A 118 -0.23 9.21 3.26
N LYS A 119 -0.93 8.34 2.53
CA LYS A 119 -1.45 7.09 3.08
C LYS A 119 -0.34 6.13 3.52
N ILE A 120 0.74 6.02 2.75
CA ILE A 120 1.90 5.22 3.15
C ILE A 120 2.52 5.78 4.44
N GLU A 121 2.74 7.10 4.52
CA GLU A 121 3.33 7.74 5.71
C GLU A 121 2.46 7.49 6.96
N LEU A 122 1.15 7.65 6.84
CA LEU A 122 0.19 7.40 7.92
C LEU A 122 0.18 5.93 8.35
N PHE A 123 0.15 5.00 7.39
CA PHE A 123 0.18 3.57 7.66
C PHE A 123 1.46 3.16 8.39
N ILE A 124 2.63 3.61 7.93
CA ILE A 124 3.90 3.31 8.60
C ILE A 124 3.94 3.89 10.02
N SER A 125 3.46 5.12 10.20
CA SER A 125 3.39 5.75 11.53
C SER A 125 2.48 4.94 12.47
N SER A 126 1.32 4.50 11.99
CA SER A 126 0.37 3.69 12.78
C SER A 126 0.97 2.37 13.26
N ILE A 127 1.88 1.76 12.49
CA ILE A 127 2.60 0.55 12.87
C ILE A 127 3.70 0.85 13.90
N GLN A 128 4.42 1.97 13.76
CA GLN A 128 5.53 2.33 14.63
C GLN A 128 5.09 2.74 16.04
N ASP A 129 3.87 3.26 16.18
CA ASP A 129 3.28 3.65 17.46
C ASP A 129 2.74 2.45 18.29
N LYS A 130 2.90 1.21 17.80
CA LYS A 130 2.32 -0.02 18.38
C LYS A 130 3.36 -1.08 18.74
#